data_AF-A0A1G7IGF2-F1
#
_entry.id   AF-A0A1G7IGF2-F1
#
_cell.length_a   1.000
_cell.length_b   1.000
_cell.length_c   1.000
_cell.angle_alpha   90.00
_cell.angle_beta   90.00
_cell.angle_gamma   90.00
#
_symmetry.space_group_name_H-M   'P 1'
#
loop_
_entity.id
_entity.type
_entity.pdbx_description
1 polymer ?
#
loop_
_entity_poly.entity_id
_entity_poly.type
_entity_poly.pdbx_seq_one_letter_code
_entity_poly.pdbx_strand_id
1 'polypeptide(L)'
;MPSAWSQDTYIRAYRFAAEAHWNETLRQCVPGTDLPYLMHVSFVAMEVIAALSVESGHDGDVAIQCALLHDTIEDTAISHGDLLAEFGPVIADGVLALTKDSAIGRDLPKAERKTRQMEDSLRRIIRQPKAVWMVKMADRITNLQPPPGHWSSEKIVRYRDEATGILSALRECSPYLEKRLAEKIDAYPIGTTA
;
A
#
# COMPACT_ATOMS: atom_id res chain seq x y z
N MET A 1 -19.43 14.11 15.61
CA MET A 1 -19.26 12.67 15.28
C MET A 1 -18.01 12.21 15.99
N PRO A 2 -17.99 11.05 16.68
CA PRO A 2 -16.74 10.49 17.17
C PRO A 2 -15.74 10.37 16.02
N SER A 3 -14.45 10.54 16.31
CA SER A 3 -13.40 10.26 15.34
C SER A 3 -13.59 8.86 14.76
N ALA A 4 -13.47 8.69 13.44
CA ALA A 4 -13.64 7.41 12.76
C ALA A 4 -12.51 6.39 13.08
N TRP A 5 -11.55 6.80 13.91
CA TRP A 5 -10.36 6.03 14.30
C TRP A 5 -9.77 6.57 15.60
N SER A 6 -8.96 5.74 16.27
CA SER A 6 -8.32 6.05 17.55
C SER A 6 -6.86 6.48 17.39
N GLN A 7 -6.46 7.54 18.08
CA GLN A 7 -5.06 7.97 18.12
C GLN A 7 -4.17 6.92 18.81
N ASP A 8 -4.71 6.17 19.77
CA ASP A 8 -3.95 5.15 20.50
C ASP A 8 -3.63 3.94 19.60
N THR A 9 -4.59 3.51 18.78
CA THR A 9 -4.38 2.42 17.81
C THR A 9 -3.40 2.85 16.72
N TYR A 10 -3.48 4.10 16.25
CA TYR A 10 -2.49 4.70 15.35
C TYR A 10 -1.08 4.64 15.95
N ILE A 11 -0.91 5.18 17.17
CA ILE A 11 0.42 5.28 17.81
C ILE A 11 1.01 3.88 18.01
N ARG A 12 0.18 2.91 18.42
CA ARG A 12 0.59 1.52 18.59
C ARG A 12 1.08 0.91 17.27
N ALA A 13 0.28 0.99 16.20
CA ALA A 13 0.65 0.44 14.90
C ALA A 13 1.87 1.15 14.29
N TYR A 14 1.97 2.47 14.44
CA TYR A 14 3.10 3.25 13.95
C TYR A 14 4.41 2.85 14.65
N ARG A 15 4.37 2.67 15.97
CA ARG A 15 5.54 2.18 16.72
C ARG A 15 5.96 0.80 16.26
N PHE A 16 5.01 -0.12 16.10
CA PHE A 16 5.30 -1.47 15.62
C PHE A 16 5.94 -1.45 14.22
N ALA A 17 5.39 -0.66 13.29
CA ALA A 17 5.97 -0.48 11.96
C ALA A 17 7.39 0.11 12.03
N ALA A 18 7.61 1.11 12.89
CA ALA A 18 8.93 1.70 13.08
C ALA A 18 9.95 0.67 13.58
N GLU A 19 9.60 -0.16 14.56
CA GLU A 19 10.46 -1.23 15.09
C GLU A 19 10.73 -2.33 14.04
N ALA A 20 9.73 -2.66 13.22
CA ALA A 20 9.87 -3.64 12.14
C ALA A 20 10.83 -3.17 11.04
N HIS A 21 10.69 -1.93 10.58
CA HIS A 21 11.48 -1.34 9.49
C HIS A 21 12.81 -0.71 9.95
N TRP A 22 13.01 -0.54 11.27
CA TRP A 22 14.20 0.07 11.88
C TRP A 22 14.59 -0.62 13.19
N ASN A 23 15.47 -1.61 13.10
CA ASN A 23 16.03 -2.37 14.22
C ASN A 23 17.53 -2.67 14.02
N GLU A 24 18.08 -3.55 14.85
CA GLU A 24 19.50 -3.92 14.81
C GLU A 24 19.91 -4.61 13.50
N THR A 25 18.97 -5.30 12.85
CA THR A 25 19.21 -6.11 11.64
C THR A 25 18.75 -5.44 10.35
N LEU A 26 17.83 -4.48 10.43
CA LEU A 26 17.25 -3.80 9.28
C LEU A 26 17.14 -2.29 9.54
N ARG A 27 17.62 -1.48 8.59
CA ARG A 27 17.40 -0.04 8.53
C ARG A 27 16.93 0.31 7.13
N GLN A 28 15.63 0.16 6.88
CA GLN A 28 15.07 0.33 5.54
C GLN A 28 15.00 1.81 5.17
N CYS A 29 15.44 2.13 3.95
CA CYS A 29 15.31 3.46 3.36
C CYS A 29 14.34 3.44 2.18
N VAL A 30 13.74 4.59 1.87
CA VAL A 30 12.93 4.74 0.65
C VAL A 30 13.84 4.55 -0.57
N PRO A 31 13.47 3.68 -1.55
CA PRO A 31 14.32 3.35 -2.69
C PRO A 31 14.87 4.57 -3.43
N GLY A 32 16.20 4.64 -3.55
CA GLY A 32 16.89 5.75 -4.20
C GLY A 32 17.13 6.98 -3.32
N THR A 33 16.94 6.86 -2.00
CA THR A 33 17.20 7.92 -1.02
C THR A 33 17.85 7.34 0.25
N ASP A 34 18.38 8.22 1.10
CA ASP A 34 18.84 7.87 2.46
C ASP A 34 17.78 8.16 3.53
N LEU A 35 16.53 8.43 3.12
CA LEU A 35 15.43 8.76 4.03
C LEU A 35 14.80 7.48 4.61
N PRO A 36 14.46 7.44 5.90
CA PRO A 36 13.84 6.26 6.53
C PRO A 36 12.54 5.85 5.84
N TYR A 37 12.33 4.53 5.67
CA TYR A 37 11.13 3.97 5.02
C TYR A 37 9.83 4.37 5.73
N LEU A 38 9.89 4.68 7.02
CA LEU A 38 8.77 5.18 7.81
C LEU A 38 8.12 6.46 7.23
N MET A 39 8.85 7.21 6.39
CA MET A 39 8.30 8.30 5.59
C MET A 39 7.27 7.83 4.55
N HIS A 40 7.51 6.72 3.86
CA HIS A 40 6.53 6.12 2.94
C HIS A 40 5.27 5.71 3.69
N VAL A 41 5.45 4.98 4.80
CA VAL A 41 4.34 4.52 5.66
C VAL A 41 3.49 5.70 6.16
N SER A 42 4.11 6.83 6.54
CA SER A 42 3.37 8.02 6.98
C SER A 42 2.61 8.70 5.84
N PHE A 43 3.15 8.70 4.61
CA PHE A 43 2.42 9.21 3.45
C PHE A 43 1.18 8.36 3.14
N VAL A 44 1.29 7.02 3.21
CA VAL A 44 0.14 6.13 2.97
C VAL A 44 -0.95 6.35 4.01
N ALA A 45 -0.58 6.42 5.30
CA ALA A 45 -1.53 6.72 6.36
C ALA A 45 -2.18 8.10 6.20
N MET A 46 -1.42 9.11 5.76
CA MET A 46 -1.94 10.46 5.49
C MET A 46 -3.01 10.45 4.39
N GLU A 47 -2.81 9.71 3.30
CA GLU A 47 -3.81 9.56 2.23
C GLU A 47 -5.11 8.93 2.73
N VAL A 48 -5.01 7.89 3.56
CA VAL A 48 -6.17 7.25 4.19
C VAL A 48 -6.88 8.22 5.13
N ILE A 49 -6.15 8.94 5.98
CA ILE A 49 -6.72 9.93 6.90
C ILE A 49 -7.44 11.06 6.13
N ALA A 50 -6.86 11.52 5.02
CA ALA A 50 -7.49 12.53 4.17
C ALA A 50 -8.84 12.06 3.63
N ALA A 51 -8.93 10.81 3.16
CA ALA A 51 -10.20 10.22 2.72
C ALA A 51 -11.20 10.09 3.87
N LEU A 52 -10.78 9.57 5.03
CA LEU A 52 -11.63 9.43 6.22
C LEU A 52 -12.13 10.77 6.79
N SER A 53 -11.45 11.88 6.47
CA SER A 53 -11.88 13.22 6.92
C SER A 53 -13.10 13.76 6.17
N VAL A 54 -13.39 13.22 4.98
CA VAL A 54 -14.49 13.67 4.11
C VAL A 54 -15.51 12.57 3.80
N GLU A 55 -15.16 11.31 4.04
CA GLU A 55 -16.03 10.15 3.84
C GLU A 55 -16.47 9.55 5.18
N SER A 56 -17.63 8.90 5.20
CA SER A 56 -18.16 8.20 6.38
C SER A 56 -18.56 6.76 6.01
N GLY A 57 -18.73 5.90 7.01
CA GLY A 57 -19.12 4.50 6.81
C GLY A 57 -17.94 3.53 6.62
N HIS A 58 -16.70 4.03 6.70
CA HIS A 58 -15.50 3.20 6.74
C HIS A 58 -15.09 2.88 8.17
N ASP A 59 -14.50 1.72 8.36
CA ASP A 59 -13.78 1.37 9.59
C ASP A 59 -12.39 2.02 9.54
N GLY A 60 -12.26 3.19 10.16
CA GLY A 60 -11.02 3.97 10.13
C GLY A 60 -9.89 3.34 10.93
N ASP A 61 -10.19 2.64 12.03
CA ASP A 61 -9.18 1.92 12.80
C ASP A 61 -8.55 0.78 11.97
N VAL A 62 -9.37 0.05 11.20
CA VAL A 62 -8.85 -0.97 10.27
C VAL A 62 -8.05 -0.33 9.14
N ALA A 63 -8.57 0.71 8.50
CA ALA A 63 -7.90 1.36 7.36
C ALA A 63 -6.52 1.91 7.75
N ILE A 64 -6.43 2.61 8.88
CA ILE A 64 -5.20 3.26 9.34
C ILE A 64 -4.17 2.25 9.83
N GLN A 65 -4.57 1.26 10.64
CA GLN A 65 -3.62 0.25 11.11
C GLN A 65 -3.08 -0.58 9.94
N CYS A 66 -3.93 -0.99 8.99
CA CYS A 66 -3.46 -1.66 7.78
C CYS A 66 -2.54 -0.75 6.94
N ALA A 67 -2.82 0.54 6.81
CA ALA A 67 -1.93 1.49 6.12
C ALA A 67 -0.55 1.58 6.78
N LEU A 68 -0.51 1.60 8.11
CA LEU A 68 0.75 1.67 8.85
C LEU A 68 1.55 0.37 8.78
N LEU A 69 0.88 -0.76 8.58
CA LEU A 69 1.49 -2.10 8.65
C LEU A 69 1.65 -2.77 7.28
N HIS A 70 1.18 -2.17 6.18
CA HIS A 70 0.97 -2.86 4.89
C HIS A 70 2.20 -3.58 4.31
N ASP A 71 3.40 -3.03 4.54
CA ASP A 71 4.66 -3.60 4.05
C ASP A 71 5.43 -4.42 5.10
N THR A 72 4.90 -4.56 6.31
CA THR A 72 5.62 -5.26 7.38
C THR A 72 5.87 -6.73 7.04
N ILE A 73 4.89 -7.44 6.46
CA ILE A 73 5.08 -8.82 6.01
C ILE A 73 5.96 -8.89 4.73
N GLU A 74 5.86 -7.90 3.84
CA GLU A 74 6.57 -7.93 2.55
C GLU A 74 8.07 -7.65 2.70
N ASP A 75 8.43 -6.69 3.54
CA ASP A 75 9.78 -6.10 3.58
C ASP A 75 10.55 -6.36 4.88
N THR A 76 9.93 -7.02 5.87
CA THR A 76 10.56 -7.26 7.18
C THR A 76 10.48 -8.73 7.59
N ALA A 77 10.97 -9.04 8.80
CA ALA A 77 10.86 -10.39 9.36
C ALA A 77 9.49 -10.69 10.01
N ILE A 78 8.58 -9.70 10.07
CA ILE A 78 7.26 -9.86 10.67
C ILE A 78 6.42 -10.85 9.85
N SER A 79 5.86 -11.84 10.53
CA SER A 79 4.95 -12.82 9.94
C SER A 79 3.49 -12.43 10.13
N HIS A 80 2.59 -13.07 9.36
CA HIS A 80 1.15 -12.99 9.61
C HIS A 80 0.76 -13.43 11.03
N GLY A 81 1.46 -14.43 11.58
CA GLY A 81 1.23 -14.91 12.94
C GLY A 81 1.54 -13.87 14.01
N ASP A 82 2.60 -13.08 13.81
CA ASP A 82 2.96 -11.98 14.71
C ASP A 82 1.88 -10.89 14.69
N LEU A 83 1.40 -10.50 13.50
CA LEU A 83 0.31 -9.54 13.38
C LEU A 83 -1.01 -10.06 13.94
N LEU A 84 -1.29 -11.36 13.79
CA LEU A 84 -2.48 -11.98 14.35
C LEU A 84 -2.47 -11.92 15.88
N ALA A 85 -1.32 -12.19 16.50
CA ALA A 85 -1.16 -12.12 17.95
C ALA A 85 -1.28 -10.68 18.49
N GLU A 86 -0.70 -9.71 17.77
CA GLU A 86 -0.67 -8.32 18.22
C GLU A 86 -1.96 -7.56 17.87
N PHE A 87 -2.41 -7.60 16.63
CA PHE A 87 -3.48 -6.73 16.12
C PHE A 87 -4.79 -7.47 15.85
N GLY A 88 -4.79 -8.80 15.95
CA GLY A 88 -5.96 -9.63 15.70
C GLY A 88 -6.23 -9.89 14.20
N PRO A 89 -7.22 -10.75 13.91
CA PRO A 89 -7.38 -11.33 12.58
C PRO A 89 -7.72 -10.31 11.49
N VAL A 90 -8.53 -9.29 11.82
CA VAL A 90 -8.96 -8.30 10.83
C VAL A 90 -7.77 -7.52 10.24
N ILE A 91 -6.83 -7.10 11.10
CA ILE A 91 -5.64 -6.37 10.66
C ILE A 91 -4.65 -7.33 9.99
N ALA A 92 -4.40 -8.49 10.59
CA ALA A 92 -3.47 -9.47 10.04
C ALA A 92 -3.87 -9.94 8.63
N ASP A 93 -5.14 -10.28 8.43
CA ASP A 93 -5.65 -10.72 7.13
C ASP A 93 -5.69 -9.57 6.10
N GLY A 94 -5.95 -8.35 6.56
CA GLY A 94 -5.89 -7.14 5.73
C GLY A 94 -4.48 -6.86 5.23
N VAL A 95 -3.48 -6.88 6.12
CA VAL A 95 -2.07 -6.70 5.76
C VAL A 95 -1.59 -7.85 4.85
N LEU A 96 -1.94 -9.09 5.17
CA LEU A 96 -1.60 -10.23 4.32
C LEU A 96 -2.19 -10.07 2.91
N ALA A 97 -3.43 -9.60 2.76
CA ALA A 97 -4.04 -9.31 1.46
C ALA A 97 -3.27 -8.25 0.64
N LEU A 98 -2.71 -7.24 1.31
CA LEU A 98 -1.91 -6.17 0.72
C LEU A 98 -0.50 -6.63 0.31
N THR A 99 0.04 -7.65 0.98
CA THR A 99 1.35 -8.24 0.69
C THR A 99 1.33 -9.09 -0.58
N LYS A 100 2.33 -8.92 -1.45
CA LYS A 100 2.51 -9.75 -2.64
C LYS A 100 3.10 -11.12 -2.29
N ASP A 101 2.51 -12.17 -2.85
CA ASP A 101 3.04 -13.53 -2.68
C ASP A 101 4.28 -13.75 -3.57
N SER A 102 5.44 -13.86 -2.93
CA SER A 102 6.73 -14.08 -3.59
C SER A 102 6.85 -15.45 -4.27
N ALA A 103 5.99 -16.43 -3.94
CA ALA A 103 5.97 -17.75 -4.55
C ALA A 103 5.28 -17.77 -5.94
N ILE A 104 4.45 -16.77 -6.26
CA ILE A 104 3.76 -16.69 -7.54
C ILE A 104 4.75 -16.37 -8.67
N GLY A 105 4.70 -17.17 -9.73
CA GLY A 105 5.43 -16.89 -10.97
C GLY A 105 6.95 -16.91 -10.83
N ARG A 106 7.51 -17.70 -9.90
CA ARG A 106 8.97 -17.80 -9.69
C ARG A 106 9.74 -18.16 -10.96
N ASP A 107 9.15 -18.98 -11.82
CA ASP A 107 9.75 -19.41 -13.09
C ASP A 107 9.47 -18.46 -14.25
N LEU A 108 8.77 -17.34 -14.01
CA LEU A 108 8.42 -16.36 -15.04
C LEU A 108 9.39 -15.17 -15.06
N PRO A 109 9.50 -14.47 -16.21
CA PRO A 109 10.20 -13.20 -16.29
C PRO A 109 9.71 -12.20 -15.24
N LYS A 110 10.61 -11.37 -14.70
CA LYS A 110 10.32 -10.44 -13.59
C LYS A 110 9.08 -9.57 -13.83
N ALA A 111 8.90 -9.11 -15.06
CA ALA A 111 7.75 -8.29 -15.43
C ALA A 111 6.42 -9.07 -15.31
N GLU A 112 6.34 -10.24 -15.93
CA GLU A 112 5.15 -11.10 -15.88
C GLU A 112 4.86 -11.58 -14.45
N ARG A 113 5.92 -11.93 -13.70
CA ARG A 113 5.80 -12.28 -12.29
C ARG A 113 5.12 -11.18 -11.48
N LYS A 114 5.56 -9.93 -11.62
CA LYS A 114 4.97 -8.79 -10.90
C LYS A 114 3.50 -8.57 -11.25
N THR A 115 3.14 -8.72 -12.53
CA THR A 115 1.74 -8.63 -12.97
C THR A 115 0.88 -9.69 -12.27
N ARG A 116 1.30 -10.96 -12.28
CA ARG A 116 0.53 -12.04 -11.63
C ARG A 116 0.43 -11.87 -10.11
N GLN A 117 1.49 -11.39 -9.47
CA GLN A 117 1.48 -11.07 -8.03
C GLN A 117 0.48 -9.95 -7.72
N MET A 118 0.40 -8.92 -8.57
CA MET A 118 -0.57 -7.84 -8.40
C MET A 118 -2.00 -8.33 -8.61
N GLU A 119 -2.26 -9.09 -9.66
CA GLU A 119 -3.59 -9.69 -9.91
C GLU A 119 -4.05 -10.55 -8.73
N ASP A 120 -3.15 -11.36 -8.17
CA ASP A 120 -3.43 -12.15 -6.99
C ASP A 120 -3.75 -11.29 -5.75
N SER A 121 -2.91 -10.30 -5.47
CA SER A 121 -3.14 -9.36 -4.36
C SER A 121 -4.48 -8.65 -4.50
N LEU A 122 -4.84 -8.16 -5.69
CA LEU A 122 -6.13 -7.52 -5.93
C LEU A 122 -7.31 -8.46 -5.66
N ARG A 123 -7.24 -9.73 -6.08
CA ARG A 123 -8.28 -10.73 -5.78
C ARG A 123 -8.43 -10.97 -4.27
N ARG A 124 -7.33 -10.94 -3.51
CA ARG A 124 -7.37 -11.09 -2.05
C ARG A 124 -7.90 -9.83 -1.37
N ILE A 125 -7.46 -8.64 -1.81
CA ILE A 125 -7.93 -7.34 -1.30
C ILE A 125 -9.45 -7.22 -1.48
N ILE A 126 -10.01 -7.59 -2.63
CA ILE A 126 -11.45 -7.50 -2.89
C ILE A 126 -12.32 -8.34 -1.92
N ARG A 127 -11.71 -9.32 -1.23
CA ARG A 127 -12.40 -10.14 -0.22
C ARG A 127 -12.33 -9.54 1.20
N GLN A 128 -11.57 -8.46 1.38
CA GLN A 128 -11.42 -7.72 2.63
C GLN A 128 -12.43 -6.57 2.73
N PRO A 129 -12.64 -5.99 3.92
CA PRO A 129 -13.39 -4.74 4.06
C PRO A 129 -12.84 -3.63 3.17
N LYS A 130 -13.71 -2.74 2.69
CA LYS A 130 -13.32 -1.59 1.82
C LYS A 130 -12.22 -0.73 2.43
N ALA A 131 -12.13 -0.65 3.76
CA ALA A 131 -11.03 -0.04 4.49
C ALA A 131 -9.63 -0.53 4.05
N VAL A 132 -9.47 -1.82 3.74
CA VAL A 132 -8.20 -2.40 3.25
C VAL A 132 -7.93 -2.02 1.79
N TRP A 133 -8.97 -1.89 0.98
CA TRP A 133 -8.84 -1.49 -0.43
C TRP A 133 -8.32 -0.06 -0.54
N MET A 134 -8.81 0.82 0.35
CA MET A 134 -8.34 2.21 0.47
C MET A 134 -6.83 2.26 0.67
N VAL A 135 -6.27 1.35 1.47
CA VAL A 135 -4.82 1.26 1.70
C VAL A 135 -4.07 0.99 0.41
N LYS A 136 -4.57 0.09 -0.46
CA LYS A 136 -3.88 -0.20 -1.73
C LYS A 136 -3.93 0.99 -2.70
N MET A 137 -5.04 1.73 -2.71
CA MET A 137 -5.16 2.94 -3.52
C MET A 137 -4.24 4.04 -2.99
N ALA A 138 -4.21 4.24 -1.66
CA ALA A 138 -3.31 5.17 -0.98
C ALA A 138 -1.83 4.84 -1.24
N ASP A 139 -1.44 3.58 -1.07
CA ASP A 139 -0.10 3.07 -1.41
C ASP A 139 0.26 3.45 -2.86
N ARG A 140 -0.62 3.15 -3.83
CA ARG A 140 -0.35 3.52 -5.23
C ARG A 140 -0.27 5.03 -5.45
N ILE A 141 -1.12 5.84 -4.81
CA ILE A 141 -1.08 7.30 -4.89
C ILE A 141 0.29 7.82 -4.43
N THR A 142 0.78 7.33 -3.28
CA THR A 142 2.06 7.76 -2.73
C THR A 142 3.22 7.32 -3.61
N ASN A 143 3.11 6.16 -4.24
CA ASN A 143 4.11 5.58 -5.14
C ASN A 143 4.19 6.24 -6.52
N LEU A 144 3.17 6.99 -6.94
CA LEU A 144 3.18 7.77 -8.19
C LEU A 144 3.86 9.14 -8.01
N GLN A 145 5.06 9.14 -7.42
CA GLN A 145 6.01 10.26 -7.45
C GLN A 145 6.80 10.27 -8.76
N PRO A 146 7.48 11.38 -9.12
CA PRO A 146 8.34 11.43 -10.29
C PRO A 146 9.22 10.15 -10.40
N PRO A 147 9.17 9.42 -11.53
CA PRO A 147 9.88 8.16 -11.65
C PRO A 147 11.39 8.38 -11.49
N PRO A 148 12.11 7.43 -10.86
CA PRO A 148 13.56 7.52 -10.77
C PRO A 148 14.21 7.61 -12.16
N GLY A 149 15.21 8.48 -12.31
CA GLY A 149 15.84 8.75 -13.62
C GLY A 149 16.51 7.55 -14.29
N HIS A 150 16.73 6.45 -13.58
CA HIS A 150 17.26 5.19 -14.11
C HIS A 150 16.17 4.23 -14.64
N TRP A 151 14.89 4.58 -14.56
CA TRP A 151 13.80 3.76 -15.10
C TRP A 151 13.72 3.91 -16.61
N SER A 152 13.54 2.78 -17.31
CA SER A 152 13.25 2.80 -18.75
C SER A 152 11.82 3.26 -19.03
N SER A 153 11.57 3.77 -20.23
CA SER A 153 10.22 4.15 -20.68
C SER A 153 9.21 3.02 -20.51
N GLU A 154 9.60 1.77 -20.83
CA GLU A 154 8.70 0.61 -20.69
C GLU A 154 8.38 0.29 -19.23
N LYS A 155 9.29 0.59 -18.29
CA LYS A 155 9.02 0.43 -16.87
C LYS A 155 8.05 1.49 -16.36
N ILE A 156 8.21 2.73 -16.81
CA ILE A 156 7.31 3.85 -16.47
C ILE A 156 5.89 3.55 -16.98
N VAL A 157 5.74 3.19 -18.26
CA VAL A 157 4.46 2.78 -18.87
C VAL A 157 3.80 1.68 -18.05
N ARG A 158 4.53 0.59 -17.78
CA ARG A 158 3.99 -0.55 -17.02
C ARG A 158 3.58 -0.18 -15.59
N TYR A 159 4.31 0.71 -14.94
CA TYR A 159 3.97 1.17 -13.59
C TYR A 159 2.70 2.00 -13.57
N ARG A 160 2.48 2.80 -14.62
CA ARG A 160 1.25 3.54 -14.88
C ARG A 160 0.08 2.60 -15.21
N ASP A 161 0.30 1.60 -16.06
CA ASP A 161 -0.73 0.61 -16.41
C ASP A 161 -1.17 -0.21 -15.18
N GLU A 162 -0.22 -0.61 -14.33
CA GLU A 162 -0.51 -1.28 -13.05
C GLU A 162 -1.37 -0.38 -12.15
N ALA A 163 -1.10 0.94 -12.11
CA ALA A 163 -1.91 1.90 -11.36
C ALA A 163 -3.33 2.02 -11.91
N THR A 164 -3.51 2.06 -13.23
CA THR A 164 -4.83 2.03 -13.89
C THR A 164 -5.60 0.74 -13.57
N GLY A 165 -4.91 -0.39 -13.52
CA GLY A 165 -5.48 -1.67 -13.09
C GLY A 165 -5.97 -1.64 -11.64
N ILE A 166 -5.16 -1.10 -10.72
CA ILE A 166 -5.53 -0.90 -9.31
C ILE A 166 -6.78 -0.01 -9.19
N LEU A 167 -6.79 1.15 -9.87
CA LEU A 167 -7.92 2.07 -9.87
C LEU A 167 -9.20 1.36 -10.36
N SER A 168 -9.11 0.66 -11.49
CA SER A 168 -10.25 -0.04 -12.08
C SER A 168 -10.83 -1.11 -11.14
N ALA A 169 -9.96 -1.83 -10.43
CA ALA A 169 -10.36 -2.89 -9.52
C ALA A 169 -10.94 -2.38 -8.18
N LEU A 170 -10.45 -1.25 -7.68
CA LEU A 170 -10.70 -0.83 -6.30
C LEU A 170 -11.50 0.48 -6.14
N ARG A 171 -11.81 1.20 -7.23
CA ARG A 171 -12.48 2.52 -7.20
C ARG A 171 -13.72 2.61 -6.29
N GLU A 172 -14.49 1.53 -6.18
CA GLU A 172 -15.73 1.51 -5.38
C GLU A 172 -15.50 1.62 -3.87
N CYS A 173 -14.26 1.54 -3.39
CA CYS A 173 -13.97 1.66 -1.96
C CYS A 173 -13.99 3.10 -1.45
N SER A 174 -13.65 4.09 -2.26
CA SER A 174 -13.59 5.50 -1.83
C SER A 174 -13.62 6.44 -3.05
N PRO A 175 -14.69 7.24 -3.23
CA PRO A 175 -14.74 8.26 -4.29
C PRO A 175 -13.61 9.30 -4.22
N TYR A 176 -13.17 9.66 -3.01
CA TYR A 176 -12.06 10.58 -2.79
C TYR A 176 -10.75 10.01 -3.34
N LEU A 177 -10.41 8.78 -2.94
CA LEU A 177 -9.18 8.13 -3.38
C LEU A 177 -9.24 7.71 -4.84
N GLU A 178 -10.42 7.36 -5.37
CA GLU A 178 -10.63 7.13 -6.82
C GLU A 178 -10.20 8.37 -7.61
N LYS A 179 -10.78 9.54 -7.29
CA LYS A 179 -10.46 10.79 -7.96
C LYS A 179 -8.97 11.12 -7.83
N ARG A 180 -8.42 10.99 -6.63
CA ARG A 180 -7.02 11.33 -6.35
C ARG A 180 -6.04 10.42 -7.10
N LEU A 181 -6.31 9.12 -7.17
CA LEU A 181 -5.47 8.18 -7.92
C LEU A 181 -5.57 8.43 -9.42
N ALA A 182 -6.76 8.73 -9.95
CA ALA A 182 -6.93 9.12 -11.35
C ALA A 182 -6.08 10.35 -11.71
N GLU A 183 -6.14 11.42 -10.90
CA GLU A 183 -5.32 12.62 -11.09
C GLU A 183 -3.81 12.31 -11.07
N LYS A 184 -3.37 11.42 -10.17
CA LYS A 184 -1.96 10.99 -10.13
C LYS A 184 -1.55 10.19 -11.37
N ILE A 185 -2.42 9.32 -11.89
CA ILE A 185 -2.16 8.53 -13.11
C ILE A 185 -2.08 9.45 -14.33
N ASP A 186 -2.94 10.46 -14.41
CA ASP A 186 -2.96 11.43 -15.50
C ASP A 186 -1.71 12.32 -15.49
N ALA A 187 -1.23 12.71 -14.31
CA ALA A 187 0.01 13.48 -14.17
C ALA A 187 1.28 12.61 -14.33
N TYR A 188 1.17 11.28 -14.27
CA TYR A 188 2.32 10.39 -14.38
C TYR A 188 2.81 10.29 -15.84
N PRO A 189 4.13 10.25 -16.10
CA PRO A 189 4.63 10.22 -17.47
C PRO A 189 4.12 9.02 -18.27
N ILE A 190 3.76 9.27 -19.53
CA ILE A 190 3.24 8.24 -20.45
C ILE A 190 4.36 7.33 -20.97
N GLY A 191 5.63 7.71 -20.76
CA GLY A 191 6.78 7.09 -21.41
C GLY A 191 6.82 7.40 -22.91
N THR A 192 8.00 7.58 -23.47
CA THR A 192 8.14 7.69 -24.93
C THR A 192 8.31 6.28 -25.46
N THR A 193 7.30 5.75 -26.15
CA THR A 193 7.49 4.57 -27.01
C THR A 193 8.29 5.04 -28.22
N ALA A 194 9.56 4.64 -28.28
CA ALA A 194 10.32 4.72 -29.53
C ALA A 194 9.81 3.66 -30.51
#